data_AF-A0A093FRV0-F1
#
_entry.id   AF-A0A093FRV0-F1
#
_cell.length_a   1.000
_cell.length_b   1.000
_cell.length_c   1.000
_cell.angle_alpha   90.00
_cell.angle_beta   90.00
_cell.angle_gamma   90.00
#
_symmetry.space_group_name_H-M   'P 1'
#
loop_
_entity.id
_entity.type
_entity.pdbx_description
1 polymer ?
#
loop_
_entity_poly.entity_id
_entity_poly.type
_entity_poly.pdbx_seq_one_letter_code
_entity_poly.pdbx_strand_id
1 'polypeptide(L)' 'LIEGYKKELHYPVRGKPKTVIYWLAEMKDCNTEIKLSEEHQAFQWLKLEDACKFAEYEDMQATLKEVHQFLCSK' A
#
# COMPACT_ATOMS: atom_id res chain seq x y z
N LEU A 1 -4.15 13.47 -1.93
CA LEU A 1 -4.36 12.21 -2.65
C LEU A 1 -3.90 12.42 -4.08
N ILE A 2 -3.34 11.40 -4.71
CA ILE A 2 -3.04 11.45 -6.14
C ILE A 2 -4.29 10.99 -6.87
N GLU A 3 -4.95 11.93 -7.55
CA GLU A 3 -6.15 11.64 -8.32
C GLU A 3 -5.85 10.66 -9.47
N GLY A 4 -6.86 9.84 -9.77
CA GLY A 4 -6.82 8.88 -10.88
C GLY A 4 -6.32 7.48 -10.53
N TYR A 5 -5.95 7.20 -9.27
CA TYR A 5 -5.61 5.85 -8.82
C TYR A 5 -6.48 5.40 -7.64
N LYS A 6 -7.15 4.26 -7.82
CA LYS A 6 -7.91 3.54 -6.80
C LYS A 6 -7.80 2.03 -7.09
N LYS A 7 -7.52 1.24 -6.06
CA LYS A 7 -7.49 -0.23 -6.16
C LYS A 7 -8.46 -0.84 -5.15
N GLU A 8 -9.24 -1.82 -5.59
CA GLU A 8 -10.08 -2.62 -4.71
C GLU A 8 -9.57 -4.06 -4.68
N LEU A 9 -9.28 -4.55 -3.48
CA LEU A 9 -8.89 -5.95 -3.25
C LEU A 9 -10.03 -6.68 -2.55
N HIS A 10 -10.29 -7.91 -3.01
CA HIS A 10 -11.36 -8.76 -2.54
C HIS A 10 -10.78 -10.11 -2.13
N TYR A 11 -10.81 -10.42 -0.83
CA TYR A 11 -10.27 -11.68 -0.30
C TYR A 11 -11.03 -12.14 0.95
N PRO A 12 -11.09 -13.46 1.22
CA PRO A 12 -11.76 -13.97 2.40
C PRO A 12 -10.90 -13.77 3.66
N VAL A 13 -11.53 -13.37 4.77
CA VAL A 13 -10.92 -13.34 6.10
C VAL A 13 -11.80 -14.16 7.03
N ARG A 14 -11.24 -15.24 7.59
CA ARG A 14 -11.97 -16.19 8.47
C ARG A 14 -13.28 -16.70 7.83
N GLY A 15 -13.23 -17.02 6.54
CA GLY A 15 -14.36 -17.53 5.76
C GLY A 15 -15.41 -16.50 5.36
N LYS A 16 -15.22 -15.21 5.67
CA LYS A 16 -16.12 -14.12 5.27
C LYS A 16 -15.46 -13.23 4.22
N PRO A 17 -16.18 -12.81 3.16
CA PRO A 17 -15.62 -11.92 2.16
C PRO A 17 -15.26 -10.56 2.77
N LYS A 18 -14.09 -10.03 2.42
CA LYS A 18 -13.62 -8.69 2.79
C LYS A 18 -13.25 -7.92 1.52
N THR A 19 -13.63 -6.64 1.49
CA THR A 19 -13.17 -5.68 0.49
C THR A 19 -12.26 -4.66 1.18
N VAL A 20 -11.10 -4.40 0.58
CA VAL A 20 -10.19 -3.31 1.00
C VAL A 20 -9.96 -2.38 -0.18
N ILE A 21 -10.17 -1.09 0.05
CA ILE A 21 -9.98 -0.07 -0.97
C ILE A 21 -8.73 0.74 -0.63
N TYR A 22 -7.78 0.79 -1.56
CA TYR A 22 -6.56 1.57 -1.47
C TYR A 22 -6.64 2.79 -2.40
N TRP A 23 -6.27 3.95 -1.86
CA TRP A 23 -6.06 5.18 -2.60
C TRP A 23 -4.60 5.58 -2.54
N LEU A 24 -4.06 6.09 -3.65
CA LEU A 24 -2.68 6.53 -3.69
C LEU A 24 -2.53 7.92 -3.06
N ALA A 25 -1.53 8.06 -2.18
CA ALA A 25 -1.21 9.29 -1.49
C ALA A 25 0.31 9.53 -1.49
N GLU A 26 0.69 10.81 -1.41
CA GLU A 26 2.07 11.25 -1.28
C GLU A 26 2.22 12.03 0.04
N MET A 27 3.28 11.73 0.77
CA MET A 27 3.72 12.51 1.93
C MET A 27 4.36 13.81 1.44
N LYS A 28 3.81 14.96 1.84
CA LYS A 28 4.33 16.28 1.42
C LYS A 28 5.63 16.66 2.12
N ASP A 29 5.81 16.24 3.37
CA ASP A 29 7.03 16.48 4.15
C ASP A 29 7.61 15.14 4.60
N CYS A 30 8.80 14.82 4.08
CA CYS A 30 9.51 13.58 4.37
C CYS A 30 10.06 13.50 5.81
N ASN A 31 10.07 14.61 6.55
CA ASN A 31 10.49 14.65 7.95
C ASN A 31 9.34 14.48 8.94
N THR A 32 8.11 14.34 8.46
CA THR A 32 6.94 14.12 9.32
C THR A 32 7.14 12.85 10.16
N GLU A 33 7.01 12.99 11.48
CA GLU A 33 7.11 11.87 12.42
C GLU A 33 5.99 10.83 12.17
N ILE A 34 6.37 9.56 12.12
CA ILE A 34 5.41 8.44 12.03
C ILE A 34 5.04 7.98 13.44
N LYS A 35 3.75 8.09 13.77
CA LYS A 35 3.19 7.65 15.05
C LYS A 35 2.36 6.40 14.85
N LEU A 36 2.76 5.30 15.50
CA LEU A 36 2.05 4.03 15.45
C LEU A 36 1.06 3.95 16.62
N SER A 37 -0.12 3.38 16.35
CA SER A 37 -1.04 2.94 17.40
C SER A 37 -0.64 1.55 17.92
N GLU A 38 -1.32 1.07 18.95
CA GLU A 38 -1.08 -0.26 19.53
C GLU A 38 -1.28 -1.43 18.55
N GLU A 39 -1.97 -1.22 17.42
CA GLU A 39 -2.16 -2.24 16.39
C GLU A 39 -0.85 -2.56 15.65
N HIS A 40 0.12 -1.63 15.60
CA HIS A 40 1.34 -1.75 14.82
C HIS A 40 2.59 -1.62 15.70
N GLN A 41 3.60 -2.46 15.46
CA GLN A 41 4.82 -2.50 16.28
C GLN A 41 6.02 -1.82 15.61
N ALA A 42 6.05 -1.75 14.28
CA ALA A 42 7.13 -1.16 13.50
C ALA A 42 6.63 -0.65 12.15
N PHE A 43 7.38 0.25 11.54
CA PHE A 43 7.17 0.70 10.17
C PHE A 43 8.52 0.86 9.46
N GLN A 44 8.50 0.82 8.12
CA GLN A 44 9.67 1.10 7.29
C GLN A 44 9.26 1.83 6.01
N TRP A 45 10.11 2.76 5.55
CA TRP A 45 10.06 3.30 4.20
C TRP A 45 10.92 2.43 3.29
N LEU A 46 10.32 1.90 2.22
CA LEU A 46 10.97 0.91 1.36
C LEU A 46 10.87 1.31 -0.11
N LYS A 47 11.86 0.89 -0.89
CA LYS A 47 11.76 0.89 -2.37
C LYS A 47 10.81 -0.23 -2.82
N LEU A 48 10.28 -0.12 -4.04
CA LEU A 48 9.27 -1.04 -4.58
C LEU A 48 9.64 -2.52 -4.41
N GLU A 49 10.87 -2.89 -4.80
CA GLU A 49 11.33 -4.29 -4.76
C GLU A 49 11.26 -4.87 -3.35
N ASP A 50 11.72 -4.13 -2.35
CA ASP A 50 11.73 -4.59 -0.96
C ASP A 50 10.32 -4.53 -0.37
N ALA A 51 9.53 -3.50 -0.67
CA ALA A 51 8.13 -3.43 -0.27
C ALA A 51 7.32 -4.64 -0.78
N CYS A 52 7.58 -5.10 -2.02
CA CYS A 52 6.96 -6.31 -2.55
C CYS A 52 7.41 -7.57 -1.79
N LYS A 53 8.70 -7.70 -1.45
CA LYS A 53 9.20 -8.83 -0.64
C LYS A 53 8.55 -8.88 0.74
N PHE A 54 8.34 -7.71 1.37
CA PHE A 54 7.72 -7.60 2.69
C PHE A 54 6.19 -7.77 2.68
N ALA A 55 5.51 -7.45 1.58
CA ALA A 55 4.06 -7.47 1.51
C ALA A 55 3.44 -8.88 1.65
N GLU A 56 4.22 -9.94 1.43
CA GLU A 56 3.89 -11.38 1.49
C GLU A 56 2.74 -11.87 0.58
N TYR A 57 1.69 -11.07 0.38
CA TYR A 57 0.52 -11.37 -0.44
C TYR A 57 0.69 -10.88 -1.87
N GLU A 58 0.39 -11.75 -2.83
CA GLU A 58 0.55 -11.47 -4.27
C GLU A 58 -0.31 -10.31 -4.76
N ASP A 59 -1.52 -10.16 -4.21
CA ASP A 59 -2.46 -9.08 -4.56
C ASP A 59 -1.93 -7.70 -4.12
N MET A 60 -1.31 -7.62 -2.94
CA MET A 60 -0.62 -6.43 -2.48
C MET A 60 0.63 -6.15 -3.32
N GLN A 61 1.43 -7.17 -3.63
CA GLN A 61 2.60 -7.01 -4.50
C GLN A 61 2.22 -6.48 -5.89
N ALA A 62 1.16 -7.03 -6.49
CA ALA A 62 0.61 -6.55 -7.76
C ALA A 62 0.14 -5.10 -7.64
N THR A 63 -0.57 -4.76 -6.56
CA THR A 63 -1.02 -3.38 -6.29
C THR A 63 0.15 -2.40 -6.23
N LEU A 64 1.23 -2.72 -5.52
CA LEU A 64 2.42 -1.87 -5.43
C LEU A 64 3.10 -1.68 -6.79
N LYS A 65 3.21 -2.74 -7.60
CA LYS A 65 3.77 -2.67 -8.97
C LYS A 65 2.89 -1.81 -9.89
N GLU A 66 1.58 -1.96 -9.82
CA GLU A 66 0.63 -1.14 -10.58
C GLU A 66 0.72 0.34 -10.19
N VAL A 67 0.82 0.66 -8.89
CA VAL A 67 1.05 2.03 -8.41
C VAL A 67 2.32 2.61 -9.00
N HIS A 68 3.42 1.85 -8.96
CA HIS A 68 4.70 2.33 -9.48
C HIS A 68 4.62 2.59 -10.99
N GLN A 69 4.01 1.66 -11.75
CA GLN A 69 3.79 1.85 -13.18
C GLN A 69 2.93 3.08 -13.47
N PHE A 70 1.85 3.30 -12.71
CA PHE A 70 1.00 4.48 -12.83
C PHE A 70 1.80 5.77 -12.61
N LEU A 71 2.66 5.80 -11.59
CA LEU A 71 3.53 6.94 -11.29
C LEU A 71 4.59 7.18 -12.37
N CYS A 72 5.16 6.13 -12.97
CA CYS A 72 6.14 6.24 -14.06
C CYS A 72 5.53 6.61 -15.41
N SER A 73 4.21 6.43 -15.59
CA SER A 73 3.48 6.78 -16.81
C SER A 73 2.92 8.21 -16.84
N LYS A 74 3.06 8.95 -15.73
CA LYS A 74 2.74 10.38 -15.66
C LYS A 74 3.95 11.21 -16.05
#